data_AF-A0A7C7UY48-F1
#
_entry.id   AF-A0A7C7UY48-F1
#
_cell.length_a   1.000
_cell.length_b   1.000
_cell.length_c   1.000
_cell.angle_alpha   90.00
_cell.angle_beta   90.00
_cell.angle_gamma   90.00
#
_symmetry.space_group_name_H-M   'P 1'
#
loop_
_entity.id
_entity.type
_entity.pdbx_description
1 polymer ?
#
loop_
_entity_poly.entity_id
_entity_poly.type
_entity_poly.pdbx_seq_one_letter_code
_entity_poly.pdbx_strand_id
1 'polypeptide(L)' 'PYWVLWVDEGYRTAVVGSPNGQVGWILNRDPEIPEDRLTAAREVLDFNGYDLSQLERSVTP' A
#
# COMPACT_ATOMS: atom_id res chain seq x y z
N PRO A 1 2.07 12.57 -10.57
CA PRO A 1 1.34 12.98 -9.34
C PRO A 1 1.07 11.72 -8.51
N TYR A 2 1.02 11.83 -7.18
CA TYR A 2 0.76 10.72 -6.28
C TYR A 2 -0.56 10.93 -5.55
N TRP A 3 -1.38 9.87 -5.48
CA TRP A 3 -2.69 9.89 -4.85
C TRP A 3 -2.73 8.92 -3.68
N VAL A 4 -3.42 9.30 -2.61
CA VAL A 4 -3.76 8.39 -1.53
C VAL A 4 -5.00 7.61 -1.95
N LEU A 5 -4.85 6.30 -2.10
CA LEU A 5 -5.92 5.39 -2.52
C LEU A 5 -6.72 4.92 -1.30
N TRP A 6 -6.06 4.76 -0.16
CA TRP A 6 -6.66 4.30 1.10
C TRP A 6 -5.78 4.64 2.30
N VAL A 7 -6.41 4.77 3.47
CA VAL A 7 -5.77 4.91 4.79
C VAL A 7 -6.55 4.09 5.80
N ASP A 8 -5.86 3.41 6.73
CA ASP A 8 -6.51 2.72 7.85
C ASP A 8 -7.11 3.70 8.86
N GLU A 9 -8.05 3.25 9.68
CA GLU A 9 -8.72 4.08 10.71
C GLU A 9 -7.72 4.79 11.63
N GLY A 10 -6.59 4.15 11.93
CA GLY A 10 -5.55 4.69 12.80
C GLY A 10 -4.57 5.65 12.12
N TYR A 11 -4.68 5.92 10.82
CA TYR A 11 -3.72 6.71 10.03
C TYR A 11 -2.27 6.19 10.14
N ARG A 12 -2.11 4.89 10.40
CA ARG A 12 -0.84 4.17 10.52
C ARG A 12 -0.40 3.56 9.21
N THR A 13 -1.33 3.15 8.36
CA THR A 13 -1.04 2.58 7.03
C THR A 13 -1.76 3.36 5.95
N ALA A 14 -1.05 3.62 4.87
CA ALA A 14 -1.57 4.27 3.68
C ALA A 14 -1.21 3.45 2.43
N VAL A 15 -2.14 3.41 1.48
CA VAL A 15 -1.87 2.96 0.11
C VAL A 15 -1.77 4.20 -0.76
N VAL A 16 -0.64 4.34 -1.44
CA VAL A 16 -0.35 5.46 -2.34
C VAL A 16 -0.07 4.91 -3.72
N GLY A 17 -0.54 5.58 -4.76
CA GLY A 17 -0.25 5.17 -6.14
C GLY A 17 -0.27 6.30 -7.16
N SER A 18 0.24 6.00 -8.36
CA SER A 18 0.11 6.89 -9.52
C SER A 18 -1.20 6.63 -10.28
N PRO A 19 -1.83 7.67 -10.88
CA PRO A 19 -3.12 7.52 -11.58
C PRO A 19 -3.08 6.57 -12.77
N ASN A 20 -1.89 6.32 -13.33
CA ASN A 20 -1.68 5.41 -14.44
C ASN A 20 -1.43 3.96 -14.01
N GLY A 21 -1.53 3.63 -12.71
CA GLY A 21 -1.39 2.28 -12.18
C GLY A 21 0.03 1.71 -12.20
N GLN A 22 1.04 2.48 -12.61
CA GLN A 22 2.40 1.97 -12.81
C GLN A 22 3.21 1.83 -11.53
N VAL A 23 2.93 2.64 -10.51
CA VAL A 23 3.64 2.60 -9.23
C VAL A 23 2.66 2.70 -8.07
N GLY A 24 2.78 1.77 -7.12
CA GLY A 24 1.98 1.69 -5.91
C GLY A 24 2.84 1.32 -4.71
N TRP A 25 2.53 1.90 -3.55
CA TRP A 25 3.23 1.66 -2.30
C TRP A 25 2.25 1.43 -1.15
N ILE A 26 2.60 0.51 -0.27
CA ILE A 26 1.99 0.34 1.04
C ILE A 26 2.97 0.94 2.05
N LEU A 27 2.56 1.99 2.74
CA LEU A 27 3.38 2.70 3.72
C LEU A 27 2.82 2.43 5.11
N ASN A 28 3.66 2.07 6.07
CA ASN A 28 3.28 1.89 7.47
C ASN A 28 4.19 2.75 8.36
N ARG A 29 3.64 3.33 9.42
CA ARG A 29 4.41 4.16 10.36
C ARG A 29 5.40 3.34 11.19
N ASP A 30 5.06 2.09 11.48
CA ASP A 30 5.89 1.16 12.21
C ASP A 30 6.63 0.20 11.25
N PRO A 31 7.77 -0.40 11.64
CA PRO A 31 8.50 -1.36 10.80
C PRO A 31 7.68 -2.62 10.47
N GLU A 32 6.75 -2.97 11.36
CA GLU A 32 5.88 -4.12 11.23
C GLU A 32 4.45 -3.69 10.96
N ILE A 33 3.90 -4.22 9.87
CA ILE A 33 2.48 -4.08 9.53
C ILE A 33 1.75 -5.35 10.00
N PRO A 34 0.65 -5.22 10.77
CA PRO A 34 -0.23 -6.34 11.07
C PRO A 34 -0.76 -7.02 9.80
N GLU A 35 -0.88 -8.34 9.81
CA GLU A 35 -1.21 -9.14 8.60
C GLU A 35 -2.59 -8.82 8.00
N ASP A 36 -3.58 -8.56 8.85
CA ASP A 36 -4.92 -8.13 8.46
C ASP A 36 -4.87 -6.82 7.67
N ARG A 37 -4.07 -5.87 8.14
CA ARG A 37 -3.91 -4.56 7.51
C ARG A 37 -3.11 -4.63 6.23
N LEU A 38 -2.07 -5.46 6.20
CA LEU A 38 -1.32 -5.71 4.96
C LEU A 38 -2.23 -6.34 3.90
N THR A 39 -3.08 -7.29 4.29
CA THR A 39 -4.07 -7.91 3.40
C THR A 39 -5.00 -6.84 2.81
N ALA A 40 -5.62 -6.02 3.65
CA ALA A 40 -6.49 -4.94 3.20
C ALA A 40 -5.78 -3.95 2.25
N ALA A 41 -4.54 -3.57 2.56
CA ALA A 41 -3.75 -2.67 1.71
C ALA A 41 -3.44 -3.29 0.33
N ARG A 42 -3.20 -4.60 0.27
CA ARG A 42 -2.99 -5.33 -0.99
C ARG A 42 -4.27 -5.44 -1.81
N GLU A 43 -5.41 -5.69 -1.17
CA GLU A 43 -6.72 -5.72 -1.84
C GLU A 43 -7.07 -4.36 -2.46
N VAL A 44 -6.73 -3.25 -1.80
CA VAL A 44 -6.90 -1.91 -2.39
C VAL A 44 -6.06 -1.74 -3.65
N LEU A 45 -4.80 -2.18 -3.64
CA LEU A 45 -3.96 -2.11 -4.84
C LEU A 45 -4.51 -2.99 -5.97
N ASP A 46 -4.94 -4.22 -5.68
CA ASP A 46 -5.56 -5.10 -6.67
C ASP A 46 -6.83 -4.48 -7.28
N PHE A 47 -7.71 -3.95 -6.43
CA PHE A 47 -8.93 -3.27 -6.84
C PHE A 47 -8.68 -2.07 -7.77
N ASN A 48 -7.58 -1.35 -7.55
CA ASN A 48 -7.17 -0.21 -8.39
C ASN A 48 -6.35 -0.63 -9.62
N GLY A 49 -6.20 -1.94 -9.89
CA GLY A 49 -5.56 -2.46 -11.11
C GLY A 49 -4.03 -2.53 -11.05
N TYR A 50 -3.44 -2.49 -9.87
CA TYR A 50 -1.99 -2.67 -9.69
C TYR A 50 -1.62 -4.15 -9.70
N ASP A 51 -0.47 -4.47 -10.29
CA ASP A 51 0.07 -5.83 -10.31
C ASP A 51 0.78 -6.17 -8.99
N LEU A 52 0.11 -6.95 -8.14
CA LEU A 52 0.65 -7.35 -6.84
C LEU A 52 1.88 -8.27 -6.92
N SER A 53 2.18 -8.87 -8.08
CA SER A 53 3.39 -9.69 -8.25
C SER A 53 4.67 -8.85 -8.24
N GLN A 54 4.54 -7.55 -8.50
CA GLN A 54 5.64 -6.59 -8.48
C GLN A 54 5.84 -5.92 -7.11
N LEU A 55 5.04 -6.28 -6.10
CA LEU A 55 5.20 -5.75 -4.75
C LEU A 55 6.44 -6.34 -4.07
N GLU A 56 7.43 -5.49 -3.83
CA GLU A 56 8.61 -5.84 -3.05
C GLU A 56 8.50 -5.29 -1.63
N ARG A 57 8.83 -6.14 -0.65
CA ARG A 57 8.94 -5.70 0.75
C ARG A 57 10.31 -5.06 0.95
N SER A 58 10.34 -3.76 1.12
CA SER A 58 11.52 -3.06 1.63
C SER A 58 11.43 -2.96 3.15
N VAL A 59 12.54 -3.23 3.83
CA VAL A 59 12.72 -2.89 5.25
C VAL A 59 13.72 -1.75 5.25
N THR A 60 13.25 -0.52 5.45
CA THR A 60 14.16 0.62 5.61
C THR A 60 14.83 0.49 6.99
N PRO A 61 16.17 0.34 7.04
CA PRO A 61 16.90 0.20 8.31
C PRO A 61 16.90 1.47 9.16
#